data_AF-A0A2S7WL37-F1
#
_entry.id   AF-A0A2S7WL37-F1
#
_cell.length_a   1.000
_cell.length_b   1.000
_cell.length_c   1.000
_cell.angle_alpha   90.00
_cell.angle_beta   90.00
_cell.angle_gamma   90.00
#
_symmetry.space_group_name_H-M   'P 1'
#
loop_
_entity.id
_entity.type
_entity.pdbx_description
1 polymer ?
#
loop_
_entity_poly.entity_id
_entity_poly.type
_entity_poly.pdbx_seq_one_letter_code
_entity_poly.pdbx_strand_id
1 'polypeptide(L)' 'MDSNYKKCTQKDYSLSLKLQIVQEIEQGLLTPMQATNKYGVQARSTIRTWLKKYGNFDYQYTTQQGMSKTPVKLLQ' A
#
# COMPACT_ATOMS: atom_id res chain seq x y z
N MET A 1 -16.81 -28.19 1.51
CA MET A 1 -15.80 -27.11 1.47
C MET A 1 -16.13 -26.21 0.29
N ASP A 2 -17.05 -25.29 0.53
CA ASP A 2 -17.44 -24.24 -0.39
C ASP A 2 -16.33 -23.18 -0.45
N SER A 3 -15.34 -23.43 -1.29
CA SER A 3 -14.44 -22.37 -1.75
C SER A 3 -15.28 -21.41 -2.59
N ASN A 4 -15.98 -20.49 -1.91
CA ASN A 4 -16.66 -19.34 -2.48
C ASN A 4 -15.58 -18.39 -3.03
N TYR A 5 -14.93 -18.84 -4.10
CA TYR A 5 -13.97 -18.08 -4.86
C TYR A 5 -14.80 -17.04 -5.62
N LYS A 6 -15.18 -15.98 -4.90
CA LYS A 6 -15.76 -14.77 -5.49
C LYS A 6 -14.76 -14.31 -6.53
N LYS A 7 -15.07 -14.55 -7.80
CA LYS A 7 -14.34 -13.99 -8.93
C LYS A 7 -14.15 -12.51 -8.61
N CYS A 8 -12.89 -12.08 -8.50
CA CYS A 8 -12.56 -10.66 -8.36
C CYS A 8 -13.00 -9.99 -9.66
N THR A 9 -14.26 -9.59 -9.75
CA THR A 9 -14.68 -8.60 -10.73
C THR A 9 -13.79 -7.39 -10.46
N GLN A 10 -13.07 -6.97 -11.48
CA GLN A 10 -12.22 -5.78 -11.44
C GLN A 10 -13.07 -4.63 -10.90
N LYS A 11 -12.86 -4.30 -9.61
CA LYS A 11 -13.47 -3.12 -9.02
C LYS A 11 -12.72 -1.94 -9.62
N ASP A 12 -13.32 -1.33 -10.63
CA ASP A 12 -12.85 -0.06 -11.15
C ASP A 12 -13.06 1.01 -10.08
N TYR A 13 -12.04 1.19 -9.25
CA TYR A 13 -11.98 2.31 -8.33
C TYR A 13 -11.81 3.59 -9.14
N SER A 14 -12.78 4.50 -9.06
CA SER A 14 -12.73 5.80 -9.72
C SER A 14 -11.50 6.59 -9.27
N LEU A 15 -10.96 7.43 -10.16
CA LEU A 15 -9.77 8.23 -9.86
C LEU A 15 -9.98 9.11 -8.61
N SER A 16 -11.16 9.73 -8.47
CA SER A 16 -11.50 10.57 -7.31
C SER A 16 -11.37 9.82 -5.98
N LEU A 17 -11.84 8.56 -5.94
CA LEU A 17 -11.72 7.71 -4.75
C LEU A 17 -10.25 7.42 -4.41
N LYS A 18 -9.42 7.13 -5.43
CA LYS A 18 -7.99 6.87 -5.23
C LYS A 18 -7.29 8.10 -4.63
N LEU A 19 -7.56 9.28 -5.18
CA LEU A 19 -6.98 10.54 -4.71
C LEU A 19 -7.43 10.88 -3.30
N GLN A 20 -8.73 10.72 -2.99
CA GLN A 20 -9.27 10.98 -1.66
C GLN A 20 -8.60 10.11 -0.58
N ILE A 21 -8.43 8.81 -0.87
CA ILE A 21 -7.76 7.86 0.03
C ILE A 21 -6.29 8.24 0.23
N VAL A 22 -5.59 8.60 -0.84
CA VAL A 22 -4.18 9.02 -0.77
C VAL A 22 -4.05 10.27 0.09
N GLN A 23 -4.89 11.28 -0.15
CA GLN A 23 -4.86 12.53 0.60
C GLN A 23 -5.14 12.35 2.10
N GLU A 24 -6.15 11.57 2.49
CA GLU A 24 -6.43 11.31 3.91
C GLU A 24 -5.27 10.57 4.61
N ILE A 25 -4.58 9.69 3.90
CA ILE A 25 -3.42 8.97 4.44
C ILE A 25 -2.22 9.90 4.57
N GLU A 26 -1.96 10.76 3.58
CA GLU A 26 -0.88 11.75 3.64
C GLU A 26 -1.10 12.81 4.72
N GLN A 27 -2.36 13.16 4.98
CA GLN A 27 -2.74 14.02 6.11
C GLN A 27 -2.65 13.31 7.47
N GLY A 28 -2.39 12.00 7.50
CA GLY A 28 -2.32 11.21 8.74
C GLY A 28 -3.69 10.96 9.39
N LEU A 29 -4.79 11.25 8.70
CA LEU A 29 -6.16 11.04 9.19
C LEU A 29 -6.53 9.56 9.24
N LEU A 30 -5.98 8.77 8.30
CA LEU A 30 -6.23 7.35 8.19
C LEU A 30 -4.93 6.58 7.92
N THR A 31 -4.82 5.40 8.53
CA THR A 31 -3.82 4.41 8.12
C THR A 31 -4.31 3.60 6.90
N PRO A 32 -3.42 2.99 6.10
CA PRO A 32 -3.83 2.11 5.00
C PRO A 32 -4.76 0.97 5.43
N MET A 33 -4.65 0.50 6.68
CA MET A 33 -5.55 -0.50 7.26
C MET A 33 -6.95 0.06 7.53
N GLN A 34 -7.03 1.28 8.05
CA GLN A 34 -8.33 1.93 8.28
C GLN A 34 -8.99 2.30 6.94
N ALA A 35 -8.22 2.77 5.97
CA ALA A 35 -8.72 3.08 4.63
C ALA A 35 -9.27 1.83 3.92
N THR A 36 -8.65 0.65 4.07
CA THR A 36 -9.21 -0.59 3.50
C THR A 36 -10.60 -0.90 4.07
N ASN A 37 -10.78 -0.73 5.38
CA ASN A 37 -12.05 -1.02 6.03
C ASN A 37 -13.11 0.06 5.73
N LYS A 38 -12.72 1.33 5.73
CA LYS A 38 -13.61 2.49 5.50
C LYS A 38 -14.14 2.52 4.06
N TYR A 39 -13.26 2.28 3.08
CA TYR A 39 -13.60 2.37 1.65
C TYR A 39 -13.89 1.02 0.98
N GLY A 40 -13.80 -0.08 1.73
CA GLY A 40 -14.02 -1.43 1.19
C GLY A 40 -12.98 -1.84 0.14
N VAL A 41 -11.75 -1.33 0.25
CA VAL A 41 -10.65 -1.71 -0.63
C VAL A 41 -10.15 -3.09 -0.22
N GLN A 42 -10.07 -4.00 -1.17
CA GLN A 42 -9.80 -5.42 -0.91
C GLN A 42 -8.44 -5.68 -0.25
N ALA A 43 -7.42 -4.91 -0.61
CA ALA A 43 -6.07 -5.14 -0.13
C ALA A 43 -5.34 -3.84 0.19
N ARG A 44 -4.55 -3.87 1.27
CA ARG A 44 -3.66 -2.76 1.65
C ARG A 44 -2.58 -2.52 0.60
N SER A 45 -2.18 -3.56 -0.13
CA SER A 45 -1.24 -3.46 -1.25
C SER A 45 -1.78 -2.57 -2.37
N THR A 46 -3.08 -2.62 -2.66
CA THR A 46 -3.73 -1.74 -3.63
C THR A 46 -3.60 -0.28 -3.22
N ILE A 47 -3.83 0.03 -1.94
CA ILE A 47 -3.67 1.39 -1.40
C ILE A 47 -2.20 1.84 -1.46
N ARG A 48 -1.24 0.96 -1.11
CA ARG A 48 0.19 1.26 -1.28
C ARG A 48 0.54 1.55 -2.74
N THR A 49 -0.03 0.84 -3.70
CA THR A 49 0.16 1.13 -5.13
C THR A 49 -0.41 2.50 -5.51
N TRP A 50 -1.55 2.91 -4.95
CA TRP A 50 -2.08 4.25 -5.16
C TRP A 50 -1.21 5.33 -4.52
N LEU A 51 -0.72 5.12 -3.31
CA LEU A 51 0.23 6.02 -2.64
C LEU A 51 1.52 6.19 -3.45
N LYS A 52 2.04 5.11 -4.06
CA LYS A 52 3.22 5.20 -4.95
C LYS A 52 2.95 5.96 -6.25
N LYS A 53 1.72 5.87 -6.77
CA LYS A 53 1.37 6.42 -8.08
C LYS A 53 0.88 7.87 -8.00
N TYR A 54 0.20 8.21 -6.91
CA TYR A 54 -0.50 9.49 -6.73
C TYR A 54 -0.05 10.25 -5.49
N GLY A 55 0.64 9.61 -4.55
CA GLY A 55 1.19 10.27 -3.37
C GLY A 55 2.62 10.71 -3.58
N ASN A 56 3.09 11.56 -2.68
CA ASN A 56 4.46 12.08 -2.63
C ASN A 56 5.38 11.21 -1.73
N PHE A 57 4.94 9.99 -1.41
CA PHE A 57 5.65 9.12 -0.48
C PHE A 57 6.90 8.54 -1.16
N ASP A 58 8.07 9.03 -0.77
CA ASP A 58 9.36 8.58 -1.28
C ASP A 58 9.60 7.11 -0.87
N TYR A 59 9.08 6.19 -1.69
CA TYR A 59 9.14 4.74 -1.44
C TYR A 59 10.57 4.19 -1.55
N GLN A 60 11.54 5.00 -2.00
CA GLN A 60 12.95 4.59 -2.13
C GLN A 60 13.60 4.27 -0.77
N TYR A 61 12.98 4.68 0.34
CA TYR A 61 13.50 4.41 1.68
C TYR A 61 13.13 3.05 2.27
N THR A 62 12.10 2.36 1.73
CA THR A 62 11.62 1.07 2.31
C THR A 62 12.16 -0.16 1.57
N THR A 63 12.48 -0.06 0.28
CA THR A 63 13.11 -1.18 -0.48
C THR A 63 14.56 -1.44 -0.09
N GLN A 64 15.25 -0.46 0.52
CA GLN A 64 16.63 -0.62 0.98
C GLN A 64 16.76 -1.33 2.34
N GLN A 65 15.69 -1.47 3.13
CA GLN A 65 15.73 -2.15 4.44
C GLN A 65 15.35 -3.64 4.38
N GLY A 66 15.17 -4.21 3.19
CA GLY A 66 14.86 -5.63 2.99
C GLY A 66 16.05 -6.51 2.57
N MET A 67 17.26 -5.95 2.44
CA MET A 67 18.47 -6.69 2.07
C MET A 67 19.65 -6.24 2.94
N SER A 68 19.61 -6.55 4.23
CA SER A 68 20.84 -6.68 5.00
C SER A 68 21.61 -7.89 4.50
N LYS A 69 22.39 -7.74 3.42
CA LYS A 69 23.61 -8.55 3.30
C LYS A 69 24.64 -7.87 4.21
N THR A 70 24.77 -8.45 5.40
CA THR A 70 25.76 -8.14 6.43
C THR A 70 27.11 -7.79 5.80
N PRO A 71 27.70 -6.60 6.04
CA PRO A 71 29.13 -6.44 5.84
C PRO A 71 29.81 -7.16 7.02
N VAL A 72 30.27 -8.39 6.79
CA VAL A 72 31.29 -8.99 7.66
C VAL A 72 32.56 -8.16 7.52
N LYS A 73 32.66 -7.11 8.33
CA LYS A 73 33.87 -6.32 8.49
C LYS A 73 34.83 -7.16 9.33
N LEU A 74 35.61 -8.01 8.66
CA LEU A 74 36.78 -8.62 9.29
C LEU A 74 37.82 -7.51 9.48
N LEU A 75 38.20 -7.36 10.74
CA LEU A 75 39.34 -6.61 11.23
C LEU A 75 40.61 -7.00 10.46
N GLN A 76 41.34 -5.99 9.97
CA GLN A 76 42.79 -6.01 9.82
C GLN A 76 43.29 -4.57 9.88
#